data_AF-A0A2E5C9U0-F1
#
_entry.id   AF-A0A2E5C9U0-F1
#
_cell.length_a   1.000
_cell.length_b   1.000
_cell.length_c   1.000
_cell.angle_alpha   90.00
_cell.angle_beta   90.00
_cell.angle_gamma   90.00
#
_symmetry.space_group_name_H-M   'P 1'
#
loop_
_entity.id
_entity.type
_entity.pdbx_description
1 polymer ?
#
loop_
_entity_poly.entity_id
_entity_poly.type
_entity_poly.pdbx_seq_one_letter_code
_entity_poly.pdbx_strand_id
1 'polypeptide(L)'
;MKIYLSLVTIILLVSCNQSTNSNSFDRTYSENIGIDRSTAAGERLYQAYTALKNNCMSCHSGYHNTWSSYNNDQAWINSGLIESNDAYGSTLVIRLKNIGGNMPKDNPQIPEEDFDKIIDWIEGI
;
A
#
# COMPACT_ATOMS: atom_id res chain seq x y z
N MET A 1 63.67 13.76 -21.08
CA MET A 1 62.72 13.85 -22.20
C MET A 1 61.69 12.73 -22.06
N LYS A 2 60.53 13.10 -21.51
CA LYS A 2 59.18 12.56 -21.75
C LYS A 2 59.00 11.03 -21.80
N ILE A 3 58.83 10.42 -20.63
CA ILE A 3 58.09 9.18 -20.46
C ILE A 3 56.60 9.56 -20.55
N TYR A 4 56.00 9.41 -21.73
CA TYR A 4 54.55 9.45 -21.90
C TYR A 4 54.10 8.11 -22.45
N LEU A 5 53.84 7.17 -21.57
CA LEU A 5 52.94 6.08 -21.90
C LEU A 5 52.43 5.51 -20.58
N SER A 6 51.15 5.14 -20.59
CA SER A 6 50.46 4.45 -19.49
C SER A 6 49.85 5.35 -18.41
N LEU A 7 48.94 6.25 -18.81
CA LEU A 7 47.97 6.82 -17.86
C LEU A 7 46.62 7.13 -18.53
N VAL A 8 46.18 6.29 -19.47
CA VAL A 8 44.90 6.46 -20.19
C VAL A 8 44.09 5.16 -20.22
N THR A 9 43.99 4.44 -19.09
CA THR A 9 43.18 3.19 -19.07
C THR A 9 42.46 2.92 -17.74
N ILE A 10 42.41 3.88 -16.80
CA ILE A 10 41.78 3.67 -15.48
C ILE A 10 40.78 4.80 -15.15
N ILE A 11 40.04 5.30 -16.14
CA ILE A 11 38.97 6.30 -15.89
C ILE A 11 37.70 5.95 -16.69
N LEU A 12 37.35 4.66 -16.80
CA LEU A 12 36.11 4.24 -17.48
C LEU A 12 35.25 3.25 -16.68
N LEU A 13 35.52 3.01 -15.39
CA LEU A 13 34.76 2.03 -14.60
C LEU A 13 34.11 2.59 -13.32
N VAL A 14 33.93 3.91 -13.25
CA VAL A 14 33.14 4.52 -12.15
C VAL A 14 31.94 5.27 -12.72
N SER A 15 31.22 4.65 -13.67
CA SER A 15 29.78 4.88 -13.72
C SER A 15 29.24 4.21 -12.47
N CYS A 16 29.03 5.01 -11.43
CA CYS A 16 28.23 4.64 -10.29
C CYS A 16 26.95 4.01 -10.84
N ASN A 17 26.86 2.69 -10.70
CA ASN A 17 25.60 1.95 -10.69
C ASN A 17 24.85 2.42 -9.43
N GLN A 18 24.44 3.69 -9.41
CA GLN A 18 23.27 4.07 -8.65
C GLN A 18 22.11 3.53 -9.47
N SER A 19 21.89 2.23 -9.36
CA SER A 19 20.54 1.74 -9.37
C SER A 19 19.88 2.50 -8.23
N THR A 20 19.19 3.57 -8.55
CA THR A 20 18.09 3.98 -7.70
C THR A 20 17.17 2.77 -7.68
N ASN A 21 17.36 1.90 -6.69
CA ASN A 21 16.25 1.15 -6.16
C ASN A 21 15.31 2.23 -5.65
N SER A 22 14.47 2.75 -6.54
CA SER A 22 13.32 3.56 -6.19
C SER A 22 12.30 2.59 -5.59
N ASN A 23 12.67 2.03 -4.45
CA ASN A 23 11.85 1.25 -3.58
C ASN A 23 10.93 2.22 -2.84
N SER A 24 10.08 2.93 -3.60
CA SER A 24 8.89 3.57 -3.05
C SER A 24 8.04 2.54 -2.26
N PHE A 25 8.22 1.25 -2.56
CA PHE A 25 7.69 0.10 -1.83
C PHE A 25 8.41 -0.24 -0.51
N ASP A 26 9.69 0.11 -0.31
CA ASP A 26 10.39 -0.22 0.96
C ASP A 26 9.86 0.61 2.12
N ARG A 27 9.33 1.81 1.86
CA ARG A 27 8.67 2.61 2.91
C ARG A 27 7.42 1.90 3.45
N THR A 28 6.62 1.30 2.56
CA THR A 28 5.44 0.51 2.93
C THR A 28 5.83 -0.72 3.76
N TYR A 29 6.93 -1.39 3.38
CA TYR A 29 7.44 -2.56 4.11
C TYR A 29 8.19 -2.23 5.41
N SER A 30 8.75 -1.02 5.55
CA SER A 30 9.53 -0.60 6.72
C SER A 30 8.70 0.10 7.81
N GLU A 31 7.50 0.59 7.49
CA GLU A 31 6.55 1.02 8.52
C GLU A 31 5.95 -0.18 9.23
N ASN A 32 6.28 -0.34 10.51
CA ASN A 32 5.63 -1.32 11.36
C ASN A 32 4.20 -0.86 11.68
N ILE A 33 3.24 -1.32 10.88
CA ILE A 33 1.80 -1.05 11.04
C ILE A 33 1.20 -1.94 12.15
N GLY A 34 1.96 -2.91 12.69
CA GLY A 34 1.52 -3.81 13.76
C GLY A 34 0.57 -4.92 13.30
N ILE A 35 0.41 -5.14 12.00
CA ILE A 35 -0.32 -6.27 11.42
C ILE A 35 0.60 -7.50 11.39
N ASP A 36 0.14 -8.64 11.91
CA ASP A 36 0.90 -9.89 11.92
C ASP A 36 0.91 -10.57 10.54
N ARG A 37 1.99 -10.39 9.80
CA ARG A 37 2.16 -10.94 8.44
C ARG A 37 2.66 -12.39 8.41
N SER A 38 2.86 -13.03 9.56
CA SER A 38 3.30 -14.43 9.60
C SER A 38 2.20 -15.42 9.20
N THR A 39 0.95 -14.96 9.12
CA THR A 39 -0.22 -15.74 8.72
C THR A 39 -0.75 -15.28 7.37
N ALA A 40 -1.38 -16.19 6.62
CA ALA A 40 -2.01 -15.83 5.35
C ALA A 40 -3.14 -14.80 5.52
N ALA A 41 -3.89 -14.86 6.63
CA ALA A 41 -4.94 -13.88 6.94
C ALA A 41 -4.35 -12.49 7.19
N GLY A 42 -3.32 -12.41 8.03
CA GLY A 42 -2.67 -11.13 8.29
C GLY A 42 -1.91 -10.56 7.09
N GLU A 43 -1.38 -11.40 6.19
CA GLU A 43 -0.85 -10.90 4.91
C GLU A 43 -1.96 -10.32 4.02
N ARG A 44 -3.15 -10.94 3.94
CA ARG A 44 -4.30 -10.36 3.22
C ARG A 44 -4.70 -9.00 3.80
N LEU A 45 -4.84 -8.92 5.13
CA LEU A 45 -5.11 -7.66 5.82
C LEU A 45 -4.04 -6.60 5.52
N TYR A 46 -2.76 -6.98 5.55
CA TYR A 46 -1.66 -6.04 5.26
C TYR A 46 -1.74 -5.48 3.83
N GLN A 47 -2.05 -6.32 2.83
CA GLN A 47 -2.20 -5.89 1.44
C GLN A 47 -3.39 -4.94 1.28
N ALA A 48 -4.55 -5.27 1.85
CA ALA A 48 -5.71 -4.39 1.84
C ALA A 48 -5.48 -3.07 2.59
N TYR A 49 -4.86 -3.13 3.77
CA TYR A 49 -4.50 -1.94 4.55
C TYR A 49 -3.58 -1.02 3.75
N THR A 50 -2.60 -1.58 3.04
CA THR A 50 -1.70 -0.81 2.17
C THR A 50 -2.47 -0.10 1.06
N ALA A 51 -3.39 -0.79 0.39
CA ALA A 51 -4.27 -0.18 -0.62
C ALA A 51 -5.08 0.98 -0.03
N LEU A 52 -5.70 0.79 1.13
CA LEU A 52 -6.46 1.85 1.82
C LEU A 52 -5.56 3.01 2.28
N LYS A 53 -4.33 2.73 2.74
CA LYS A 53 -3.39 3.75 3.17
C LYS A 53 -3.00 4.65 2.00
N ASN A 54 -2.64 4.03 0.87
CA ASN A 54 -2.17 4.74 -0.31
C ASN A 54 -3.26 5.56 -0.98
N ASN A 55 -4.45 4.98 -1.12
CA ASN A 55 -5.55 5.57 -1.89
C ASN A 55 -6.51 6.42 -1.05
N CYS A 56 -6.54 6.26 0.28
CA CYS A 56 -7.51 6.94 1.15
C CYS A 56 -6.81 7.74 2.26
N MET A 57 -6.04 7.07 3.12
CA MET A 57 -5.57 7.70 4.37
C MET A 57 -4.52 8.80 4.14
N SER A 58 -3.76 8.70 3.04
CA SER A 58 -2.74 9.68 2.62
C SER A 58 -3.34 11.09 2.37
N CYS A 59 -4.54 11.15 1.79
CA CYS A 59 -5.23 12.41 1.45
C CYS A 59 -6.35 12.76 2.44
N HIS A 60 -6.85 11.79 3.21
CA HIS A 60 -7.96 11.96 4.17
C HIS A 60 -7.47 12.01 5.63
N SER A 61 -6.42 12.79 5.89
CA SER A 61 -5.97 13.04 7.26
C SER A 61 -7.09 13.67 8.10
N GLY A 62 -7.32 13.17 9.30
CA GLY A 62 -8.44 13.54 10.18
C GLY A 62 -9.64 12.61 10.07
N TYR A 63 -10.13 12.32 8.86
CA TYR A 63 -11.34 11.52 8.65
C TYR A 63 -11.09 10.01 8.83
N HIS A 64 -9.95 9.51 8.35
CA HIS A 64 -9.57 8.09 8.46
C HIS A 64 -8.45 7.84 9.47
N ASN A 65 -8.17 8.77 10.39
CA ASN A 65 -7.09 8.61 11.37
C ASN A 65 -7.28 7.35 12.23
N THR A 66 -8.51 7.00 12.58
CA THR A 66 -8.79 5.81 13.38
C THR A 66 -8.41 4.52 12.68
N TRP A 67 -8.45 4.48 11.34
CA TRP A 67 -8.05 3.29 10.56
C TRP A 67 -6.59 2.93 10.79
N SER A 68 -5.74 3.91 11.14
CA SER A 68 -4.34 3.64 11.46
C SER A 68 -4.13 2.75 12.68
N SER A 69 -5.15 2.60 13.52
CA SER A 69 -5.12 1.72 14.68
C SER A 69 -5.72 0.33 14.41
N TYR A 70 -6.32 0.09 13.24
CA TYR A 70 -7.01 -1.15 12.92
C TYR A 70 -6.01 -2.16 12.33
N ASN A 71 -5.22 -2.77 13.21
CA ASN A 71 -4.15 -3.69 12.85
C ASN A 71 -4.54 -5.17 12.85
N ASN A 72 -5.83 -5.48 13.02
CA ASN A 72 -6.38 -6.83 12.97
C ASN A 72 -7.83 -6.79 12.45
N ASP A 73 -8.32 -7.93 11.93
CA ASP A 73 -9.65 -8.03 11.33
C ASP A 73 -10.77 -7.64 12.30
N GLN A 74 -10.65 -8.02 13.58
CA GLN A 74 -11.66 -7.71 14.60
C GLN A 74 -11.82 -6.21 14.82
N ALA A 75 -10.76 -5.41 14.72
CA ALA A 75 -10.84 -3.96 14.82
C ALA A 75 -11.68 -3.36 13.68
N TRP A 76 -11.52 -3.88 12.46
CA TRP A 76 -12.31 -3.46 11.31
C TRP A 76 -13.78 -3.89 11.42
N ILE A 77 -14.04 -5.12 11.85
CA ILE A 77 -15.41 -5.61 12.11
C ILE A 77 -16.08 -4.77 13.20
N ASN A 78 -15.40 -4.56 14.33
CA ASN A 78 -15.95 -3.78 15.46
C ASN A 78 -16.26 -2.33 15.08
N SER A 79 -15.62 -1.79 14.04
CA SER A 79 -15.91 -0.45 13.53
C SER A 79 -17.21 -0.35 12.73
N GLY A 80 -17.80 -1.49 12.33
CA GLY A 80 -18.98 -1.56 11.46
C GLY A 80 -18.69 -1.24 9.99
N LEU A 81 -17.42 -1.17 9.59
CA LEU A 81 -17.01 -0.92 8.21
C LEU A 81 -17.04 -2.19 7.35
N ILE A 82 -16.88 -3.35 7.99
CA ILE A 82 -16.70 -4.64 7.35
C ILE A 82 -17.65 -5.67 7.95
N GLU A 83 -18.30 -6.40 7.05
CA GLU A 83 -19.05 -7.62 7.31
C GLU A 83 -18.19 -8.80 6.84
N SER A 84 -17.89 -9.73 7.74
CA SER A 84 -17.06 -10.91 7.46
C SER A 84 -17.71 -11.79 6.39
N ASN A 85 -16.92 -12.25 5.42
CA ASN A 85 -17.36 -13.02 4.25
C ASN A 85 -18.45 -12.33 3.40
N ASP A 86 -18.59 -11.00 3.49
CA ASP A 86 -19.51 -10.23 2.66
C ASP A 86 -18.88 -8.89 2.26
N ALA A 87 -17.99 -8.94 1.29
CA ALA A 87 -17.32 -7.74 0.82
C ALA A 87 -18.32 -6.74 0.24
N TYR A 88 -19.32 -7.19 -0.51
CA TYR A 88 -20.27 -6.27 -1.16
C TYR A 88 -21.34 -5.72 -0.21
N GLY A 89 -21.63 -6.38 0.91
CA GLY A 89 -22.45 -5.86 2.01
C GLY A 89 -21.69 -4.93 2.96
N SER A 90 -20.35 -4.99 2.96
CA SER A 90 -19.51 -4.14 3.80
C SER A 90 -19.63 -2.65 3.47
N THR A 91 -19.88 -1.82 4.49
CA THR A 91 -20.00 -0.35 4.33
C THR A 91 -18.77 0.26 3.64
N LEU A 92 -17.57 -0.27 3.92
CA LEU A 92 -16.34 0.15 3.26
C LEU A 92 -16.43 0.04 1.73
N VAL A 93 -16.77 -1.15 1.23
CA VAL A 93 -16.87 -1.44 -0.21
C VAL A 93 -18.04 -0.70 -0.84
N ILE A 94 -19.18 -0.62 -0.15
CA ILE A 94 -20.34 0.17 -0.60
C ILE A 94 -19.95 1.63 -0.79
N ARG A 95 -19.12 2.21 0.08
CA ARG A 95 -18.66 3.60 -0.09
C ARG A 95 -17.67 3.75 -1.24
N LEU A 96 -16.81 2.75 -1.45
CA LEU A 96 -15.91 2.71 -2.61
C LEU A 96 -16.68 2.59 -3.94
N LYS A 97 -17.82 1.88 -3.98
CA LYS A 97 -18.62 1.64 -5.21
C LYS A 97 -19.81 2.62 -5.42
N ASN A 98 -20.58 2.92 -4.37
CA ASN A 98 -21.93 3.51 -4.45
C ASN A 98 -22.05 4.94 -3.87
N ILE A 99 -21.14 5.38 -3.01
CA ILE A 99 -21.02 6.80 -2.60
C ILE A 99 -19.64 7.30 -3.04
N GLY A 100 -19.37 7.13 -4.34
CA GLY A 100 -18.01 7.30 -4.85
C GLY A 100 -17.86 7.18 -6.36
N GLY A 101 -18.83 7.65 -7.15
CA GLY A 101 -18.47 8.07 -8.50
C GLY A 101 -17.23 8.98 -8.40
N ASN A 102 -16.13 8.57 -9.01
CA ASN A 102 -14.79 9.13 -8.80
C ASN A 102 -14.49 9.44 -7.32
N MET A 103 -14.38 8.45 -6.44
CA MET A 103 -13.78 8.62 -5.09
C MET A 103 -12.28 8.27 -5.14
N PRO A 104 -11.39 9.14 -4.61
CA PRO A 104 -11.69 10.41 -3.97
C PRO A 104 -12.31 11.41 -4.95
N LYS A 105 -13.26 12.23 -4.49
CA LYS A 105 -13.97 13.22 -5.33
C LYS A 105 -12.95 14.01 -6.17
N ASP A 106 -13.14 14.02 -7.48
CA ASP A 106 -12.27 14.68 -8.46
C ASP A 106 -10.85 14.08 -8.61
N ASN A 107 -10.62 12.87 -8.08
CA ASN A 107 -9.43 12.07 -8.30
C ASN A 107 -9.77 10.80 -9.11
N PRO A 108 -8.77 10.15 -9.71
CA PRO A 108 -8.94 8.84 -10.32
C PRO A 108 -9.53 7.85 -9.31
N GLN A 109 -10.39 6.98 -9.80
CA GLN A 109 -10.85 5.81 -9.05
C GLN A 109 -9.65 4.99 -8.56
N ILE A 110 -9.79 4.36 -7.40
CA ILE A 110 -8.83 3.37 -6.91
C ILE A 110 -8.51 2.34 -8.02
N PRO A 111 -7.23 1.96 -8.21
CA PRO A 111 -6.86 0.93 -9.17
C PRO A 111 -7.60 -0.39 -8.89
N GLU A 112 -7.95 -1.12 -9.95
CA GLU A 112 -8.64 -2.42 -9.83
C GLU A 112 -7.84 -3.41 -8.98
N GLU A 113 -6.51 -3.45 -9.15
CA GLU A 113 -5.62 -4.28 -8.34
C GLU A 113 -5.66 -3.99 -6.83
N ASP A 114 -5.91 -2.73 -6.45
CA ASP A 114 -5.98 -2.31 -5.06
C ASP A 114 -7.38 -2.56 -4.50
N PHE A 115 -8.40 -2.44 -5.36
CA PHE A 115 -9.76 -2.84 -5.02
C PHE A 115 -9.86 -4.34 -4.77
N ASP A 116 -9.25 -5.18 -5.62
CA ASP A 116 -9.27 -6.63 -5.49
C ASP A 116 -8.62 -7.09 -4.18
N LYS A 117 -7.51 -6.46 -3.75
CA LYS A 117 -6.90 -6.73 -2.43
C LYS A 117 -7.87 -6.52 -1.28
N ILE A 118 -8.74 -5.50 -1.38
CA ILE A 118 -9.75 -5.21 -0.35
C ILE A 118 -10.85 -6.27 -0.38
N ILE A 119 -11.30 -6.68 -1.57
CA ILE A 119 -12.31 -7.75 -1.72
C ILE A 119 -11.77 -9.08 -1.19
N ASP A 120 -10.59 -9.51 -1.65
CA ASP A 120 -9.96 -10.78 -1.26
C ASP A 120 -9.70 -10.86 0.24
N TRP A 121 -9.37 -9.73 0.86
CA TRP A 121 -9.24 -9.66 2.31
C TRP A 121 -10.58 -9.89 2.99
N ILE A 122 -11.63 -9.12 2.67
CA ILE A 122 -12.93 -9.20 3.35
C ILE A 122 -13.61 -10.56 3.15
N GLU A 123 -13.55 -11.12 1.94
CA GLU A 123 -14.04 -12.48 1.63
C GLU A 123 -13.23 -13.57 2.34
N GLY A 124 -12.04 -13.24 2.83
CA GLY A 124 -11.12 -14.15 3.52
C GLY A 124 -11.08 -13.99 5.04
N ILE A 125 -12.00 -13.21 5.62
CA ILE A 125 -12.25 -13.06 7.07
C ILE A 125 -13.43 -13.93 7.46
#